data_AF-A0A6C0BLZ6-F1
#
_entry.id   AF-A0A6C0BLZ6-F1
#
_cell.length_a   1.000
_cell.length_b   1.000
_cell.length_c   1.000
_cell.angle_alpha   90.00
_cell.angle_beta   90.00
_cell.angle_gamma   90.00
#
_symmetry.space_group_name_H-M   'P 1'
#
loop_
_entity.id
_entity.type
_entity.pdbx_description
1 polymer ?
#
loop_
_entity_poly.entity_id
_entity_poly.type
_entity_poly.pdbx_seq_one_letter_code
_entity_poly.pdbx_strand_id
1 'polypeptide(L)'
;MYFLLVIALCIIIIFLLWAEDRSQNGLEKPCQHSHPNFSDRCDLKTRISRLIANVNLSHSIVEWRRSLLVAIICTLLISLILVGTMDAGTLIFTITVVFLIIYVCSGIVYWSIYQPRNEDITRKLLKIQTYNARYNRSRRITPQ
;
A
#
# COMPACT_ATOMS: atom_id res chain seq x y z
N MET A 1 -0.70 -27.71 -23.89
CA MET A 1 -1.84 -27.05 -23.19
C MET A 1 -1.38 -26.20 -22.00
N TYR A 2 -0.56 -26.74 -21.09
CA TYR A 2 -0.03 -26.00 -19.92
C TYR A 2 0.75 -24.72 -20.26
N PHE A 3 1.50 -24.71 -21.36
CA PHE A 3 2.29 -23.54 -21.78
C PHE A 3 1.44 -22.30 -22.11
N LEU A 4 0.31 -22.48 -22.81
CA LEU A 4 -0.64 -21.40 -23.10
C LEU A 4 -1.30 -20.86 -21.83
N LEU A 5 -1.58 -21.76 -20.87
CA LEU A 5 -2.16 -21.40 -19.58
C LEU A 5 -1.19 -20.55 -18.75
N VAL A 6 0.10 -20.91 -18.73
CA VAL A 6 1.16 -20.12 -18.08
C VAL A 6 1.30 -18.73 -18.73
N ILE A 7 1.28 -18.64 -20.07
CA ILE A 7 1.39 -17.36 -20.77
C ILE A 7 0.19 -16.45 -20.46
N ALA A 8 -1.03 -16.97 -20.59
CA ALA A 8 -2.25 -16.20 -20.30
C ALA A 8 -2.23 -15.64 -18.87
N LEU A 9 -1.68 -16.42 -17.97
CA LEU A 9 -1.60 -16.10 -16.55
C LEU A 9 -0.52 -15.07 -16.23
N CYS A 10 0.66 -15.16 -16.87
CA CYS A 10 1.66 -14.09 -16.80
C CYS A 10 1.09 -12.76 -17.32
N ILE A 11 0.28 -12.79 -18.38
CA ILE A 11 -0.39 -11.60 -18.91
C ILE A 11 -1.36 -11.02 -17.87
N ILE A 12 -2.15 -11.85 -17.19
CA ILE A 12 -3.06 -11.40 -16.12
C ILE A 12 -2.30 -10.76 -14.96
N ILE A 13 -1.18 -11.36 -14.53
CA ILE A 13 -0.35 -10.80 -13.45
C ILE A 13 0.24 -9.45 -13.87
N ILE A 14 0.79 -9.35 -15.09
CA ILE A 14 1.34 -8.10 -15.62
C ILE A 14 0.24 -7.03 -15.72
N PHE A 15 -0.95 -7.41 -16.19
CA PHE A 15 -2.09 -6.51 -16.27
C PHE A 15 -2.54 -6.02 -14.88
N LEU A 16 -2.60 -6.90 -13.88
CA LEU A 16 -2.95 -6.53 -12.51
C LEU A 16 -1.89 -5.61 -11.89
N LEU A 17 -0.60 -5.90 -12.10
CA LEU A 17 0.51 -5.03 -11.65
C LEU A 17 0.44 -3.65 -12.32
N TRP A 18 0.17 -3.62 -13.63
CA TRP A 18 0.00 -2.37 -14.37
C TRP A 18 -1.25 -1.59 -13.94
N ALA A 19 -2.37 -2.27 -13.70
CA ALA A 19 -3.59 -1.65 -13.21
C ALA A 19 -3.41 -1.08 -11.80
N GLU A 20 -2.67 -1.78 -10.94
CA GLU A 20 -2.33 -1.31 -9.60
C GLU A 20 -1.43 -0.07 -9.68
N ASP A 21 -0.35 -0.11 -10.47
CA ASP A 21 0.55 1.03 -10.69
C ASP A 21 -0.22 2.25 -11.22
N ARG A 22 -1.10 2.04 -12.21
CA ARG A 22 -1.92 3.12 -12.78
C ARG A 22 -2.99 3.65 -11.82
N SER A 23 -3.47 2.82 -10.89
CA SER A 23 -4.40 3.27 -9.85
C SER A 23 -3.74 4.14 -8.78
N GLN A 24 -2.42 4.02 -8.63
CA GLN A 24 -1.61 4.74 -7.64
C GLN A 24 -0.87 5.95 -8.24
N ASN A 25 -0.46 5.87 -9.51
CA ASN A 25 0.20 6.97 -10.23
C ASN A 25 -0.84 8.00 -10.69
N GLY A 26 -1.09 8.98 -9.82
CA GLY A 26 -1.96 10.13 -10.06
C GLY A 26 -1.47 11.16 -11.09
N LEU A 27 -0.66 10.76 -12.07
CA LEU A 27 -0.05 11.66 -13.05
C LEU A 27 -1.04 12.19 -14.10
N GLU A 28 -2.16 11.52 -14.35
CA GLU A 28 -3.07 11.88 -15.47
C GLU A 28 -4.57 11.95 -15.13
N LYS A 29 -4.98 11.72 -13.87
CA LYS A 29 -6.38 11.88 -13.47
C LYS A 29 -6.49 12.67 -12.17
N PRO A 30 -7.57 13.47 -11.98
CA PRO A 30 -7.83 14.10 -10.71
C PRO A 30 -8.07 12.99 -9.70
N CYS A 31 -7.04 12.63 -8.94
CA CYS A 31 -7.22 11.73 -7.81
C CYS A 31 -8.38 12.31 -7.00
N GLN A 32 -9.39 11.48 -6.69
CA GLN A 32 -10.36 11.77 -5.63
C GLN A 32 -9.63 11.92 -4.27
N HIS A 33 -8.33 11.63 -4.23
CA HIS A 33 -7.34 11.98 -3.22
C HIS A 33 -6.26 12.87 -3.82
N SER A 34 -6.67 14.03 -4.33
CA SER A 34 -5.78 14.99 -4.95
C SER A 34 -4.67 15.32 -3.96
N HIS A 35 -3.44 14.90 -4.27
CA HIS A 35 -2.29 15.32 -3.49
C HIS A 35 -2.34 16.85 -3.45
N PRO A 36 -2.40 17.44 -2.26
CA PRO A 36 -2.61 18.86 -2.16
C PRO A 36 -1.32 19.54 -2.64
N ASN A 37 -1.36 20.00 -3.89
CA ASN A 37 -0.25 20.55 -4.66
C ASN A 37 0.73 21.30 -3.75
N PHE A 38 1.96 20.80 -3.60
CA PHE A 38 3.01 21.44 -2.82
C PHE A 38 3.47 22.69 -3.57
N SER A 39 2.63 23.72 -3.60
CA SER A 39 3.07 25.01 -4.11
C SER A 39 4.10 25.56 -3.15
N ASP A 40 5.20 26.11 -3.67
CA ASP A 40 6.29 26.55 -2.82
C ASP A 40 5.94 27.74 -1.90
N ARG A 41 4.73 28.28 -2.06
CA ARG A 41 4.17 29.38 -1.27
C ARG A 41 3.37 28.91 -0.05
N CYS A 42 3.19 27.61 0.17
CA CYS A 42 2.47 27.12 1.36
C CYS A 42 3.34 27.22 2.63
N ASP A 43 2.74 27.79 3.69
CA ASP A 43 3.30 27.83 5.06
C ASP A 43 3.67 26.42 5.55
N LEU A 44 4.73 26.31 6.36
CA LEU A 44 5.30 25.04 6.83
C LEU A 44 4.25 24.19 7.55
N LYS A 45 3.35 24.82 8.32
CA LYS A 45 2.24 24.14 9.01
C LYS A 45 1.31 23.41 8.03
N THR A 46 0.96 24.08 6.93
CA THR A 46 0.10 23.53 5.87
C THR A 46 0.82 22.42 5.11
N ARG A 47 2.14 22.53 4.90
CA ARG A 47 2.94 21.45 4.28
C ARG A 47 2.97 20.20 5.17
N ILE A 48 3.17 20.34 6.48
CA ILE A 48 3.20 19.21 7.42
C ILE A 48 1.83 18.54 7.55
N SER A 49 0.74 19.30 7.65
CA SER A 49 -0.62 18.72 7.74
C SER A 49 -1.00 17.94 6.48
N ARG A 50 -0.57 18.43 5.31
CA ARG A 50 -0.74 17.75 4.02
C ARG A 50 0.08 16.47 3.93
N LEU A 51 1.30 16.49 4.47
CA LEU A 51 2.16 15.30 4.53
C LEU A 51 1.53 14.22 5.41
N ILE A 52 0.99 14.59 6.58
CA ILE A 52 0.27 13.67 7.48
C ILE A 52 -0.98 13.09 6.78
N ALA A 53 -1.76 13.94 6.10
CA ALA A 53 -2.94 13.49 5.35
C ALA A 53 -2.58 12.50 4.23
N ASN A 54 -1.49 12.76 3.49
CA ASN A 54 -1.00 11.84 2.46
C ASN A 54 -0.56 10.49 3.05
N VAL A 55 0.18 10.49 4.17
CA VAL A 55 0.60 9.26 4.87
C VAL A 55 -0.61 8.43 5.32
N ASN A 56 -1.66 9.07 5.81
CA ASN A 56 -2.88 8.39 6.23
C ASN A 56 -3.73 7.88 5.04
N LEU A 57 -3.80 8.62 3.94
CA LEU A 57 -4.53 8.20 2.73
C LEU A 57 -3.84 7.06 1.99
N SER A 58 -2.51 7.02 1.99
CA SER A 58 -1.75 5.87 1.48
C SER A 58 -1.97 4.59 2.30
N HIS A 59 -2.52 4.71 3.51
CA HIS A 59 -2.63 3.61 4.45
C HIS A 59 -3.85 2.71 4.19
N SER A 60 -5.07 3.25 4.02
CA SER A 60 -6.26 2.39 4.07
C SER A 60 -6.68 1.75 2.75
N ILE A 61 -6.26 2.30 1.60
CA ILE A 61 -6.78 1.88 0.29
C ILE A 61 -5.94 0.80 -0.41
N VAL A 62 -4.72 0.53 0.06
CA VAL A 62 -3.74 -0.27 -0.69
C VAL A 62 -3.46 -1.66 -0.08
N GLU A 63 -3.77 -1.88 1.21
CA GLU A 63 -3.35 -3.09 1.92
C GLU A 63 -4.07 -4.36 1.46
N TRP A 64 -5.40 -4.31 1.33
CA TRP A 64 -6.19 -5.46 0.91
C TRP A 64 -5.92 -5.84 -0.55
N ARG A 65 -5.67 -4.84 -1.43
CA ARG A 65 -5.30 -5.06 -2.84
C ARG A 65 -3.93 -5.70 -2.98
N ARG A 66 -2.94 -5.18 -2.25
CA ARG A 66 -1.59 -5.74 -2.23
C ARG A 66 -1.59 -7.16 -1.68
N SER A 67 -2.33 -7.41 -0.60
CA SER A 67 -2.43 -8.75 -0.01
C SER A 67 -3.14 -9.74 -0.93
N LEU A 68 -4.16 -9.29 -1.65
CA LEU A 68 -4.84 -10.08 -2.67
C LEU A 68 -3.90 -10.42 -3.85
N LEU A 69 -3.12 -9.46 -4.33
CA LEU A 69 -2.16 -9.67 -5.41
C LEU A 69 -1.05 -10.67 -5.00
N VAL A 70 -0.50 -10.54 -3.79
CA VAL A 70 0.50 -11.48 -3.25
C VAL A 70 -0.10 -12.88 -3.11
N ALA A 71 -1.33 -12.98 -2.59
CA ALA A 71 -2.02 -14.27 -2.47
C ALA A 71 -2.24 -14.93 -3.83
N ILE A 72 -2.68 -14.18 -4.85
CA ILE A 72 -2.83 -14.69 -6.22
C ILE A 72 -1.50 -15.23 -6.73
N ILE A 73 -0.42 -14.44 -6.69
CA ILE A 73 0.89 -14.83 -7.24
C ILE A 73 1.43 -16.08 -6.54
N CYS A 74 1.41 -16.11 -5.21
CA CYS A 74 1.98 -17.22 -4.44
C CYS A 74 1.16 -18.50 -4.58
N THR A 75 -0.17 -18.42 -4.47
CA THR A 75 -1.07 -19.59 -4.66
C THR A 75 -0.86 -20.21 -6.02
N LEU A 76 -0.64 -19.39 -7.03
CA LEU A 76 -0.48 -19.82 -8.40
C LEU A 76 0.85 -20.54 -8.61
N LEU A 77 1.96 -20.00 -8.08
CA LEU A 77 3.25 -20.71 -8.06
C LEU A 77 3.14 -22.08 -7.38
N ILE A 78 2.42 -22.15 -6.26
CA ILE A 78 2.16 -23.39 -5.53
C ILE A 78 1.30 -24.35 -6.36
N SER A 79 0.28 -23.82 -7.06
CA SER A 79 -0.60 -24.59 -7.94
C SER A 79 0.18 -25.25 -9.09
N LEU A 80 1.18 -24.57 -9.65
CA LEU A 80 2.03 -25.13 -10.71
C LEU A 80 2.85 -26.34 -10.24
N ILE A 81 3.28 -26.34 -8.97
CA ILE A 81 4.05 -27.46 -8.39
C ILE A 81 3.14 -28.64 -8.06
N LEU A 82 1.91 -28.37 -7.63
CA LEU A 82 0.92 -29.40 -7.25
C LEU A 82 0.14 -29.96 -8.44
N VAL A 83 0.23 -29.34 -9.61
CA VAL A 83 -0.50 -29.82 -10.79
C VAL A 83 0.02 -31.19 -11.20
N GLY A 84 -0.85 -32.21 -11.17
CA GLY A 84 -0.52 -33.59 -11.48
C GLY A 84 -0.14 -34.47 -10.28
N THR A 85 -0.04 -33.92 -9.05
CA THR A 85 0.16 -34.74 -7.84
C THR A 85 -1.14 -35.12 -7.13
N MET A 86 -2.22 -34.38 -7.38
CA MET A 86 -3.52 -34.53 -6.73
C MET A 86 -4.66 -34.60 -7.75
N ASP A 87 -5.78 -35.20 -7.35
CA ASP A 87 -7.04 -35.12 -8.06
C ASP A 87 -7.59 -33.68 -8.06
N ALA A 88 -8.45 -33.37 -9.03
CA ALA A 88 -8.94 -32.01 -9.24
C ALA A 88 -9.69 -31.43 -8.03
N GLY A 89 -10.43 -32.27 -7.29
CA GLY A 89 -11.20 -31.84 -6.12
C GLY A 89 -10.29 -31.40 -4.97
N THR A 90 -9.33 -32.25 -4.61
CA THR A 90 -8.35 -31.94 -3.57
C THR A 90 -7.41 -30.80 -3.98
N LEU A 91 -7.05 -30.70 -5.26
CA LEU A 91 -6.26 -29.58 -5.77
C LEU A 91 -6.97 -28.23 -5.54
N ILE A 92 -8.25 -28.11 -5.92
CA ILE A 92 -9.03 -26.88 -5.75
C ILE A 92 -9.16 -26.51 -4.27
N PHE A 93 -9.41 -27.49 -3.41
CA PHE A 93 -9.49 -27.27 -1.97
C PHE A 93 -8.15 -26.75 -1.41
N THR A 94 -7.03 -27.41 -1.72
CA THR A 94 -5.69 -27.02 -1.28
C THR A 94 -5.34 -25.61 -1.76
N ILE A 95 -5.59 -25.29 -3.03
CA ILE A 95 -5.35 -23.96 -3.61
C ILE A 95 -6.15 -22.88 -2.86
N THR A 96 -7.40 -23.15 -2.55
CA THR A 96 -8.28 -22.21 -1.82
C THR A 96 -7.78 -21.96 -0.39
N VAL A 97 -7.37 -23.02 0.31
CA VAL A 97 -6.81 -22.92 1.67
C VAL A 97 -5.50 -22.15 1.66
N VAL A 98 -4.59 -22.48 0.74
CA VAL A 98 -3.31 -21.79 0.57
C VAL A 98 -3.51 -20.30 0.26
N PHE A 99 -4.46 -19.98 -0.62
CA PHE A 99 -4.84 -18.60 -0.92
C PHE A 99 -5.28 -17.83 0.32
N LEU A 100 -6.20 -18.39 1.10
CA LEU A 100 -6.70 -17.75 2.32
C LEU A 100 -5.57 -17.54 3.35
N ILE A 101 -4.71 -18.54 3.53
CA ILE A 101 -3.56 -18.44 4.45
C ILE A 101 -2.63 -17.31 4.01
N ILE A 102 -2.23 -17.27 2.74
CA ILE A 102 -1.29 -16.25 2.25
C ILE A 102 -1.93 -14.86 2.32
N TYR A 103 -3.21 -14.74 1.97
CA TYR A 103 -3.95 -13.47 2.04
C TYR A 103 -3.97 -12.92 3.47
N VAL A 104 -4.32 -13.74 4.46
CA VAL A 104 -4.38 -13.35 5.86
C VAL A 104 -2.98 -13.07 6.41
N CYS A 105 -1.99 -13.94 6.13
CA CYS A 105 -0.61 -13.74 6.57
C CYS A 105 0.00 -12.46 6.00
N SER A 106 -0.25 -12.13 4.73
CA SER A 106 0.19 -10.87 4.12
C SER A 106 -0.40 -9.66 4.86
N GLY A 107 -1.69 -9.70 5.21
CA GLY A 107 -2.32 -8.67 6.02
C GLY A 107 -1.70 -8.53 7.41
N ILE A 108 -1.42 -9.66 8.08
CA ILE A 108 -0.77 -9.66 9.41
C ILE A 108 0.64 -9.10 9.35
N VAL A 109 1.43 -9.47 8.34
CA VAL A 109 2.78 -8.93 8.13
C VAL A 109 2.73 -7.42 7.93
N TYR A 110 1.75 -6.94 7.18
CA TYR A 110 1.53 -5.51 7.02
C TYR A 110 1.25 -4.84 8.38
N TRP A 111 0.27 -5.34 9.11
CA TRP A 111 -0.18 -4.78 10.38
C TRP A 111 0.92 -4.78 11.45
N SER A 112 1.75 -5.83 11.49
CA SER A 112 2.80 -5.98 12.49
C SER A 112 4.09 -5.21 12.18
N ILE A 113 4.45 -5.03 10.91
CA ILE A 113 5.75 -4.45 10.52
C ILE A 113 5.60 -3.02 9.98
N TYR A 114 4.63 -2.79 9.11
CA TYR A 114 4.55 -1.55 8.34
C TYR A 114 3.72 -0.48 9.05
N GLN A 115 2.57 -0.87 9.64
CA GLN A 115 1.74 0.06 10.41
C GLN A 115 2.50 0.76 11.56
N PRO A 116 3.23 0.07 12.46
CA PRO A 116 3.92 0.76 13.55
C PRO A 116 5.03 1.71 13.07
N ARG A 117 5.69 1.41 11.95
CA ARG A 117 6.68 2.30 11.33
C ARG A 117 6.02 3.59 10.81
N ASN A 118 4.86 3.46 10.17
CA ASN A 118 4.12 4.60 9.66
C ASN A 118 3.57 5.47 10.81
N GLU A 119 3.08 4.86 11.89
CA GLU A 119 2.67 5.58 13.10
C GLU A 119 3.83 6.34 13.76
N ASP A 120 5.06 5.81 13.72
CA ASP A 120 6.25 6.50 14.21
C ASP A 120 6.60 7.72 13.33
N ILE A 121 6.49 7.58 11.99
CA ILE A 121 6.67 8.71 11.06
C ILE A 121 5.64 9.82 11.34
N THR A 122 4.36 9.47 11.48
CA THR A 122 3.30 10.42 11.79
C THR A 122 3.54 11.11 13.14
N ARG A 123 3.97 10.38 14.17
CA ARG A 123 4.35 10.96 15.47
C ARG A 123 5.52 11.95 15.36
N LYS A 124 6.57 11.61 14.60
CA LYS A 124 7.71 12.50 14.35
C LYS A 124 7.28 13.79 13.63
N LEU A 125 6.41 13.68 12.63
CA LEU A 125 5.88 14.84 11.90
C LEU A 125 5.04 15.75 12.82
N LEU A 126 4.18 15.19 13.66
CA LEU A 126 3.41 15.95 14.66
C LEU A 126 4.31 16.66 15.67
N LYS A 127 5.42 16.03 16.09
CA LYS A 127 6.40 16.65 17.00
C LYS A 127 7.05 17.88 16.35
N ILE A 128 7.45 17.78 15.08
CA ILE A 128 8.01 18.91 14.31
C ILE A 128 6.99 20.05 14.19
N GLN A 129 5.73 19.74 13.89
CA GLN A 129 4.67 20.73 13.81
C GLN A 129 4.49 21.49 15.13
N THR A 130 4.48 20.77 16.25
CA THR A 130 4.30 21.32 17.59
C THR A 130 5.51 22.17 18.02
N TYR A 131 6.72 21.71 17.72
CA TYR A 131 7.95 22.45 17.99
C TYR A 131 7.99 23.78 17.23
N ASN A 132 7.69 23.76 15.93
CA ASN A 132 7.65 24.98 15.12
C ASN A 132 6.60 25.98 15.62
N ALA A 133 5.42 25.49 16.04
CA ALA A 133 4.40 26.34 16.63
C ALA A 133 4.88 27.04 17.92
N ARG A 134 5.64 26.34 18.78
CA ARG A 134 6.24 26.92 19.98
C ARG A 134 7.33 27.93 19.65
N TYR A 135 8.25 27.60 18.74
CA TYR A 135 9.32 28.49 18.30
C TYR A 135 8.78 29.83 17.77
N ASN A 136 7.78 29.78 16.89
CA ASN A 136 7.15 30.99 16.34
C ASN A 136 6.40 31.81 17.40
N ARG A 137 5.88 31.19 18.46
CA ARG A 137 5.28 31.90 19.59
C ARG A 137 6.33 32.62 20.42
N SER A 138 7.47 31.98 20.70
CA SER A 138 8.58 32.59 21.45
C SER A 138 9.18 33.80 20.74
N ARG A 139 9.32 33.77 19.40
CA ARG A 139 9.78 34.93 18.62
C ARG A 139 8.85 36.14 18.66
N ARG A 140 7.55 35.96 18.84
CA ARG A 140 6.60 37.08 18.91
C ARG A 140 6.63 37.82 20.25
N ILE A 141 7.20 37.20 21.30
CA ILE A 141 7.21 37.73 22.66
C ILE A 141 8.50 38.53 22.94
N THR A 142 9.50 38.45 22.06
CA THR A 142 10.70 39.29 22.09
C THR A 142 10.53 40.43 21.09
N PRO A 143 9.95 41.59 21.47
CA PRO A 143 10.04 42.77 20.64
C PRO A 143 11.52 43.16 20.51
N GLN A 144 11.95 43.42 19.27
CA GLN A 144 13.19 44.14 19.00
C GLN A 144 13.05 45.60 19.42
#